data_AF-A0A2A2R6Y5-F1
#
_entry.id   AF-A0A2A2R6Y5-F1
#
_cell.length_a   1.000
_cell.length_b   1.000
_cell.length_c   1.000
_cell.angle_alpha   90.00
_cell.angle_beta   90.00
_cell.angle_gamma   90.00
#
_symmetry.space_group_name_H-M   'P 1'
#
loop_
_entity.id
_entity.type
_entity.pdbx_description
1 polymer ?
#
loop_
_entity_poly.entity_id
_entity_poly.type
_entity_poly.pdbx_seq_one_letter_code
_entity_poly.pdbx_strand_id
1 'polypeptide(L)'
;MRRAGFSMVEVVVALGIVSFAMVSIFGLLSVGLIASKQSGYDTVLASMMAQVTSRLQSGKDALVVGTPVNYFFDNQGQLQTDGADKPLIAANTSSLYQCAVAGRLPNSSTEVADLGSHLVLTTLTFSWPTTVSDPAKRPNREVLHATLAK
;
A
#
# COMPACT_ATOMS: atom_id res chain seq x y z
N MET A 1 15.35 34.22 54.58
CA MET A 1 14.75 33.57 53.39
C MET A 1 14.08 32.27 53.83
N ARG A 2 12.74 32.18 53.86
CA ARG A 2 12.04 30.92 54.15
C ARG A 2 11.77 30.21 52.82
N ARG A 3 12.29 28.99 52.64
CA ARG A 3 11.91 28.10 51.55
C ARG A 3 10.54 27.51 51.90
N ALA A 4 9.51 27.87 51.16
CA ALA A 4 8.22 27.19 51.22
C ALA A 4 8.34 25.87 50.47
N GLY A 5 8.13 24.75 51.16
CA GLY A 5 7.98 23.43 50.53
C GLY A 5 6.53 23.21 50.11
N PHE A 6 6.32 22.35 49.11
CA PHE A 6 4.98 21.92 48.70
C PHE A 6 4.29 21.12 49.82
N SER A 7 2.98 21.32 49.96
CA SER A 7 2.16 20.54 50.88
C SER A 7 2.09 19.08 50.43
N MET A 8 1.99 18.15 51.39
CA MET A 8 1.84 16.72 51.09
C MET A 8 0.64 16.45 50.17
N VAL A 9 -0.47 17.18 50.38
CA VAL A 9 -1.69 17.05 49.57
C VAL A 9 -1.44 17.52 48.14
N GLU A 10 -0.68 18.61 47.95
CA GLU A 10 -0.35 19.11 46.61
C GLU A 10 0.50 18.10 45.84
N VAL A 11 1.48 17.47 46.50
CA VAL A 11 2.34 16.45 45.86
C VAL A 11 1.53 15.21 45.48
N VAL A 12 0.62 14.75 46.33
CA VAL A 12 -0.23 13.58 46.04
C VAL A 12 -1.19 13.87 44.89
N VAL A 13 -1.82 15.05 44.86
CA VAL A 13 -2.70 15.46 43.76
C VAL A 13 -1.91 15.58 42.46
N ALA A 14 -0.71 16.17 42.49
CA ALA A 14 0.16 16.27 41.32
C ALA A 14 0.52 14.88 40.76
N LEU A 15 0.88 13.93 41.64
CA LEU A 15 1.17 12.55 41.22
C LEU A 15 -0.07 11.82 40.66
N GLY A 16 -1.25 12.07 41.22
CA GLY A 16 -2.51 11.54 40.68
C GLY A 16 -2.80 12.04 39.26
N ILE A 17 -2.62 13.34 39.02
CA ILE A 17 -2.82 13.94 37.70
C ILE A 17 -1.78 13.42 36.70
N VAL A 18 -0.51 13.37 37.09
CA VAL A 18 0.59 12.91 36.21
C VAL A 18 0.41 11.43 35.84
N SER A 19 0.04 10.57 36.79
CA SER A 19 -0.20 9.15 36.51
C SER A 19 -1.38 8.95 35.56
N PHE A 20 -2.48 9.68 35.74
CA PHE A 20 -3.62 9.66 34.81
C PHE A 20 -3.22 10.14 33.39
N ALA A 21 -2.44 11.21 33.31
CA ALA A 21 -1.94 11.73 32.03
C ALA A 21 -0.99 10.75 31.32
N MET A 22 -0.09 10.08 32.06
CA MET A 22 0.84 9.10 31.49
C MET A 22 0.13 7.92 30.84
N VAL A 23 -0.93 7.39 31.44
CA VAL A 23 -1.73 6.31 30.85
C VAL A 23 -2.26 6.71 29.47
N SER A 24 -2.76 7.95 29.37
CA SER A 24 -3.28 8.50 28.11
C SER A 24 -2.19 8.64 27.04
N ILE A 25 -1.01 9.14 27.42
CA ILE A 25 0.14 9.31 26.51
C ILE A 25 0.61 7.98 25.96
N PHE A 26 0.74 6.94 26.80
CA PHE A 26 1.17 5.63 26.34
C PHE A 26 0.16 4.96 25.41
N GLY A 27 -1.14 5.13 25.67
CA GLY A 27 -2.19 4.67 24.76
C GLY A 27 -2.09 5.34 23.39
N LEU A 28 -1.94 6.67 23.36
CA LEU A 28 -1.81 7.43 22.11
C LEU A 28 -0.52 7.12 21.35
N LEU A 29 0.58 6.83 22.03
CA LEU A 29 1.85 6.48 21.39
C LEU A 29 1.73 5.22 20.53
N SER A 30 1.06 4.18 21.06
CA SER A 30 0.84 2.94 20.30
C SER A 30 0.00 3.19 19.05
N VAL A 31 -1.09 3.95 19.18
CA VAL A 31 -1.96 4.33 18.06
C VAL A 31 -1.18 5.15 17.02
N GLY A 32 -0.36 6.11 17.47
CA GLY A 32 0.46 6.93 16.59
C GLY A 32 1.47 6.12 15.78
N LEU A 33 2.10 5.10 16.38
CA LEU A 33 3.02 4.21 15.66
C LEU A 33 2.31 3.35 14.61
N ILE A 34 1.14 2.80 14.94
CA ILE A 34 0.35 2.00 13.99
C ILE A 34 -0.11 2.88 12.81
N ALA A 35 -0.61 4.08 13.10
CA ALA A 35 -1.02 5.04 12.09
C ALA A 35 0.15 5.46 11.19
N SER A 36 1.31 5.77 11.78
CA SER A 36 2.52 6.12 11.03
C SER A 36 2.97 5.00 10.10
N LYS A 37 2.92 3.75 10.57
CA LYS A 37 3.23 2.56 9.75
C LYS A 37 2.25 2.40 8.59
N GLN A 38 0.96 2.58 8.85
CA GLN A 38 -0.08 2.48 7.82
C GLN A 38 0.08 3.58 6.76
N SER A 39 0.28 4.83 7.17
CA SER A 39 0.57 5.93 6.24
C SER A 39 1.81 5.68 5.39
N GLY A 40 2.83 5.04 5.96
CA GLY A 40 4.00 4.59 5.21
C GLY A 40 3.64 3.59 4.11
N TYR A 41 2.81 2.59 4.43
CA TYR A 41 2.33 1.63 3.43
C TYR A 41 1.48 2.27 2.35
N ASP A 42 0.55 3.15 2.72
CA ASP A 42 -0.33 3.85 1.78
C ASP A 42 0.49 4.73 0.81
N THR A 43 1.53 5.40 1.31
CA THR A 43 2.44 6.23 0.49
C THR A 43 3.20 5.37 -0.53
N VAL A 44 3.71 4.23 -0.08
CA VAL A 44 4.45 3.28 -0.93
C VAL A 44 3.51 2.66 -1.98
N LEU A 45 2.29 2.29 -1.60
CA LEU A 45 1.29 1.75 -2.53
C LEU A 45 0.89 2.78 -3.59
N ALA A 46 0.65 4.04 -3.19
CA ALA A 46 0.32 5.11 -4.11
C ALA A 46 1.45 5.36 -5.12
N SER A 47 2.72 5.30 -4.69
CA SER A 47 3.86 5.46 -5.60
C SER A 47 3.98 4.30 -6.59
N MET A 48 3.72 3.06 -6.17
CA MET A 48 3.68 1.90 -7.07
C MET A 48 2.54 2.03 -8.08
N MET A 49 1.35 2.41 -7.62
CA MET A 49 0.18 2.62 -8.50
C MET A 49 0.48 3.65 -9.58
N ALA A 50 1.02 4.82 -9.21
CA ALA A 50 1.37 5.87 -10.16
C ALA A 50 2.37 5.39 -11.23
N GLN A 51 3.37 4.60 -10.83
CA GLN A 51 4.36 4.02 -11.75
C GLN A 51 3.72 3.03 -12.72
N VAL A 52 2.86 2.13 -12.23
CA VAL A 52 2.16 1.16 -13.07
C VAL A 52 1.23 1.89 -14.04
N THR A 53 0.38 2.80 -13.56
CA THR A 53 -0.55 3.53 -14.43
C THR A 53 0.18 4.35 -15.50
N SER A 54 1.31 4.97 -15.17
CA SER A 54 2.13 5.72 -16.13
C SER A 54 2.71 4.81 -17.23
N ARG A 55 3.15 3.59 -16.87
CA ARG A 55 3.63 2.59 -17.84
C ARG A 55 2.54 2.08 -18.76
N LEU A 56 1.34 1.85 -18.23
CA LEU A 56 0.19 1.42 -19.01
C LEU A 56 -0.28 2.55 -19.96
N GLN A 57 -0.29 3.80 -19.50
CA GLN A 57 -0.65 4.97 -20.33
C GLN A 57 0.38 5.29 -21.42
N SER A 58 1.68 5.08 -21.15
CA SER A 58 2.73 5.28 -22.15
C SER A 58 2.78 4.18 -23.22
N GLY A 59 1.91 3.16 -23.11
CA GLY A 59 1.85 2.06 -24.07
C GLY A 59 3.09 1.15 -24.05
N LYS A 60 3.96 1.29 -23.04
CA LYS A 60 5.19 0.50 -22.91
C LYS A 60 4.88 -0.99 -22.70
N ASP A 61 3.76 -1.28 -22.03
CA ASP A 61 3.26 -2.63 -21.82
C ASP A 61 1.83 -2.76 -22.39
N ALA A 62 1.63 -3.66 -23.35
CA ALA A 62 0.32 -3.92 -23.92
C ALA A 62 -0.50 -4.80 -22.96
N LEU A 63 -1.60 -4.26 -22.42
CA LEU A 63 -2.57 -5.09 -21.69
C LEU A 63 -3.32 -5.97 -22.68
N VAL A 64 -3.10 -7.28 -22.59
CA VAL A 64 -3.94 -8.28 -23.25
C VAL A 64 -4.98 -8.73 -22.25
N VAL A 65 -6.27 -8.64 -22.63
CA VAL A 65 -7.34 -9.07 -21.74
C VAL A 65 -7.19 -10.55 -21.42
N GLY A 66 -7.31 -10.89 -20.14
CA GLY A 66 -7.22 -12.27 -19.64
C GLY A 66 -5.80 -12.74 -19.34
N THR A 67 -4.76 -11.98 -19.70
CA THR A 67 -3.36 -12.29 -19.37
C THR A 67 -2.84 -11.25 -18.36
N PRO A 68 -2.74 -11.59 -17.07
CA PRO A 68 -2.26 -10.65 -16.07
C PRO A 68 -0.77 -10.35 -16.28
N VAL A 69 -0.44 -9.06 -16.26
CA VAL A 69 0.94 -8.55 -16.30
C VAL A 69 1.43 -8.34 -14.88
N ASN A 70 2.57 -8.92 -14.51
CA ASN A 70 3.13 -8.79 -13.17
C ASN A 70 4.23 -7.74 -13.11
N TYR A 71 4.12 -6.83 -12.14
CA TYR A 71 5.15 -5.90 -11.73
C TYR A 71 5.64 -6.22 -10.32
N PHE A 72 6.95 -6.14 -10.10
CA PHE A 72 7.57 -6.39 -8.80
C PHE A 72 8.22 -5.12 -8.27
N PHE A 73 8.12 -4.91 -6.95
CA PHE A 73 8.65 -3.74 -6.27
C PHE A 73 9.41 -4.10 -5.00
N ASP A 74 10.36 -3.25 -4.62
CA ASP A 74 11.08 -3.34 -3.35
C ASP A 74 10.33 -2.67 -2.17
N ASN A 75 10.99 -2.61 -1.01
CA ASN A 75 10.48 -1.98 0.21
C ASN A 75 10.26 -0.45 0.10
N GLN A 76 10.83 0.20 -0.92
CA GLN A 76 10.72 1.63 -1.18
C GLN A 76 9.72 1.94 -2.32
N GLY A 77 9.08 0.91 -2.87
CA GLY A 77 8.17 1.03 -4.00
C GLY A 77 8.85 1.30 -5.32
N GLN A 78 10.16 1.03 -5.44
CA GLN A 78 10.87 1.09 -6.71
C GLN A 78 10.58 -0.16 -7.53
N LEU A 79 10.30 0.06 -8.82
CA LEU A 79 10.01 -1.00 -9.76
C LEU A 79 11.28 -1.81 -10.09
N GLN A 80 11.21 -3.14 -9.96
CA GLN A 80 12.31 -4.06 -10.26
C GLN A 80 12.13 -4.81 -11.60
N THR A 81 11.24 -4.36 -12.47
CA THR A 81 10.94 -5.02 -13.74
C THR A 81 10.86 -4.02 -14.91
N ASP A 82 11.26 -4.41 -16.12
CA ASP A 82 11.27 -3.48 -17.27
C ASP A 82 9.98 -3.58 -18.09
N GLY A 83 9.15 -4.57 -17.80
CA GLY A 83 7.87 -4.88 -18.42
C GLY A 83 7.36 -6.23 -17.93
N ALA A 84 6.21 -6.69 -18.41
CA ALA A 84 5.57 -7.95 -17.98
C ALA A 84 6.55 -9.13 -17.83
N ASP A 85 6.74 -9.61 -16.60
CA ASP A 85 7.60 -10.76 -16.27
C ASP A 85 9.08 -10.65 -16.74
N LYS A 86 9.58 -9.44 -17.02
CA LYS A 86 10.99 -9.18 -17.36
C LYS A 86 11.73 -8.54 -16.19
N PRO A 87 12.39 -9.32 -15.32
CA PRO A 87 13.13 -8.75 -14.19
C PRO A 87 14.24 -7.81 -14.68
N LEU A 88 14.32 -6.59 -14.13
CA LEU A 88 15.44 -5.66 -14.35
C LEU A 88 16.69 -6.08 -13.58
N ILE A 89 16.49 -6.84 -12.51
CA ILE A 89 17.51 -7.31 -11.58
C ILE A 89 17.23 -8.80 -11.38
N ALA A 90 18.27 -9.65 -11.43
CA ALA A 90 18.14 -11.11 -11.30
C ALA A 90 17.10 -11.48 -10.24
N ALA A 91 16.07 -12.21 -10.67
CA ALA A 91 14.81 -12.41 -9.98
C ALA A 91 14.96 -12.73 -8.48
N ASN A 92 14.07 -12.15 -7.67
CA ASN A 92 13.61 -12.60 -6.35
C ASN A 92 14.40 -12.29 -5.07
N THR A 93 15.59 -11.67 -5.07
CA THR A 93 16.28 -11.51 -3.76
C THR A 93 15.75 -10.33 -2.92
N SER A 94 15.12 -9.31 -3.53
CA SER A 94 14.72 -8.09 -2.81
C SER A 94 13.33 -7.54 -3.17
N SER A 95 12.54 -8.24 -3.97
CA SER A 95 11.14 -7.83 -4.22
C SER A 95 10.30 -8.19 -2.99
N LEU A 96 9.45 -7.27 -2.53
CA LEU A 96 8.51 -7.51 -1.42
C LEU A 96 7.05 -7.43 -1.87
N TYR A 97 6.77 -6.62 -2.89
CA TYR A 97 5.43 -6.41 -3.40
C TYR A 97 5.32 -6.87 -4.85
N GLN A 98 4.16 -7.40 -5.19
CA GLN A 98 3.78 -7.72 -6.56
C GLN A 98 2.48 -7.00 -6.90
N CYS A 99 2.44 -6.32 -8.04
CA CYS A 99 1.23 -5.80 -8.66
C CYS A 99 0.89 -6.64 -9.89
N ALA A 100 -0.22 -7.37 -9.84
CA ALA A 100 -0.76 -8.08 -10.99
C ALA A 100 -1.84 -7.20 -11.66
N VAL A 101 -1.64 -6.91 -12.93
CA VAL A 101 -2.48 -6.02 -13.73
C VAL A 101 -3.25 -6.85 -14.74
N ALA A 102 -4.56 -6.91 -14.60
CA ALA A 102 -5.41 -7.60 -15.56
C ALA A 102 -6.33 -6.59 -16.25
N GLY A 103 -6.22 -6.51 -17.58
CA GLY A 103 -7.24 -5.87 -18.40
C GLY A 103 -8.52 -6.72 -18.38
N ARG A 104 -9.67 -6.08 -18.19
CA ARG A 104 -10.98 -6.73 -18.22
C ARG A 104 -11.75 -6.24 -19.44
N LEU A 105 -12.35 -7.15 -20.19
CA LEU A 105 -13.33 -6.77 -21.23
C LEU A 105 -14.57 -6.17 -20.55
N PRO A 106 -15.24 -5.18 -21.17
CA PRO A 106 -16.49 -4.60 -20.65
C PRO A 106 -17.61 -5.63 -20.42
N ASN A 107 -17.51 -6.85 -20.97
CA ASN A 107 -18.63 -7.78 -21.07
C ASN A 107 -18.58 -9.03 -20.17
N SER A 108 -17.88 -9.00 -19.02
CA SER A 108 -17.87 -10.15 -18.07
C SER A 108 -18.58 -9.90 -16.73
N SER A 109 -19.33 -8.81 -16.61
CA SER A 109 -20.41 -8.67 -15.63
C SER A 109 -21.50 -7.84 -16.29
N THR A 110 -22.73 -8.28 -16.15
CA THR A 110 -23.99 -7.79 -16.73
C THR A 110 -24.30 -6.28 -16.56
N GLU A 111 -23.36 -5.44 -16.14
CA GLU A 111 -23.59 -4.05 -15.74
C GLU A 111 -22.47 -3.06 -16.14
N VAL A 112 -21.43 -3.47 -16.89
CA VAL A 112 -20.41 -2.51 -17.34
C VAL A 112 -20.72 -2.10 -18.78
N ALA A 113 -21.13 -0.83 -18.95
CA ALA A 113 -21.38 -0.24 -20.26
C ALA A 113 -20.18 -0.43 -21.20
N ASP A 114 -20.44 -0.65 -22.49
CA ASP A 114 -19.40 -0.79 -23.51
C ASP A 114 -18.46 0.43 -23.48
N LEU A 115 -17.20 0.20 -23.09
CA LEU A 115 -16.18 1.23 -22.91
C LEU A 115 -15.58 1.67 -24.27
N GLY A 116 -15.94 1.02 -25.38
CA GLY A 116 -15.37 1.29 -26.70
C GLY A 116 -13.90 0.85 -26.83
N SER A 117 -13.30 1.04 -28.01
CA SER A 117 -11.94 0.54 -28.32
C SER A 117 -10.78 1.32 -27.68
N HIS A 118 -11.08 2.46 -27.05
CA HIS A 118 -10.10 3.40 -26.51
C HIS A 118 -10.07 3.43 -24.98
N LEU A 119 -10.93 2.69 -24.28
CA LEU A 119 -10.95 2.62 -22.82
C LEU A 119 -10.92 1.16 -22.37
N VAL A 120 -10.02 0.86 -21.44
CA VAL A 120 -9.88 -0.47 -20.85
C VAL A 120 -10.04 -0.36 -19.34
N LEU A 121 -11.01 -1.10 -18.79
CA LEU A 121 -11.10 -1.30 -17.36
C LEU A 121 -10.00 -2.27 -16.92
N THR A 122 -9.15 -1.83 -16.01
CA THR A 122 -8.00 -2.56 -15.52
C THR A 122 -8.14 -2.80 -14.02
N THR A 123 -7.85 -4.03 -13.60
CA THR A 123 -7.78 -4.37 -12.18
C THR A 123 -6.31 -4.52 -11.78
N LEU A 124 -5.89 -3.68 -10.83
CA LEU A 124 -4.56 -3.69 -10.21
C LEU A 124 -4.67 -4.46 -8.90
N THR A 125 -4.00 -5.60 -8.78
CA THR A 125 -3.96 -6.40 -7.56
C THR A 125 -2.58 -6.33 -6.95
N PHE A 126 -2.44 -5.62 -5.84
CA PHE A 126 -1.22 -5.60 -5.04
C PHE A 126 -1.24 -6.72 -4.01
N SER A 127 -0.13 -7.44 -3.87
CA SER A 127 -0.02 -8.53 -2.90
C SER A 127 1.39 -8.63 -2.32
N TRP A 128 1.48 -8.90 -1.02
CA TRP A 128 2.74 -9.01 -0.28
C TRP A 128 2.59 -9.89 0.98
N PRO A 129 3.69 -10.43 1.54
CA PRO A 129 5.04 -10.47 0.96
C PRO A 129 5.14 -11.49 -0.19
N THR A 130 6.03 -11.22 -1.14
CA THR A 130 6.38 -12.11 -2.26
C THR A 130 7.12 -13.38 -1.83
N THR A 131 7.54 -13.49 -0.56
CA THR A 131 8.13 -14.71 0.02
C THR A 131 7.18 -15.91 -0.05
N VAL A 132 5.87 -15.66 -0.11
CA VAL A 132 4.87 -16.66 -0.45
C VAL A 132 4.77 -16.71 -1.99
N SER A 133 5.21 -17.84 -2.55
CA SER A 133 5.26 -18.08 -3.99
C SER A 133 3.90 -18.02 -4.67
N ASP A 134 2.85 -18.47 -3.98
CA ASP A 134 1.46 -18.41 -4.47
C ASP A 134 0.82 -17.06 -4.11
N PRO A 135 0.53 -16.18 -5.09
CA PRO A 135 -0.05 -14.86 -4.84
C PRO A 135 -1.46 -14.94 -4.23
N ALA A 136 -2.21 -16.03 -4.44
CA ALA A 136 -3.55 -16.19 -3.88
C ALA A 136 -3.54 -16.51 -2.38
N LYS A 137 -2.41 -16.99 -1.85
CA LYS A 137 -2.25 -17.37 -0.44
C LYS A 137 -1.53 -16.31 0.40
N ARG A 138 -1.27 -15.13 -0.17
CA ARG A 138 -0.61 -14.04 0.55
C ARG A 138 -1.55 -13.43 1.59
N PRO A 139 -1.04 -13.09 2.79
CA PRO A 139 -1.85 -12.56 3.88
C PRO A 139 -2.40 -11.17 3.57
N ASN A 140 -1.66 -10.36 2.80
CA ASN A 140 -2.04 -8.99 2.48
C ASN A 140 -2.27 -8.85 0.97
N ARG A 141 -3.46 -8.36 0.61
CA ARG A 141 -3.89 -8.14 -0.76
C ARG A 141 -4.80 -6.93 -0.86
N GLU A 142 -4.48 -6.05 -1.81
CA GLU A 142 -5.32 -4.91 -2.15
C GLU A 142 -5.67 -4.94 -3.63
N VAL A 143 -6.94 -4.64 -3.93
CA VAL A 143 -7.47 -4.65 -5.29
C VAL A 143 -8.00 -3.27 -5.60
N LEU A 144 -7.47 -2.68 -6.67
CA LEU A 144 -7.88 -1.38 -7.16
C LEU A 144 -8.38 -1.53 -8.59
N HIS A 145 -9.40 -0.75 -8.93
CA HIS A 145 -9.95 -0.69 -10.28
C HIS A 145 -9.62 0.67 -10.89
N ALA A 146 -9.10 0.65 -12.11
CA ALA A 146 -8.75 1.85 -12.85
C ALA A 146 -9.26 1.75 -14.28
N THR A 147 -9.83 2.84 -14.79
CA THR A 147 -10.15 2.97 -16.22
C THR A 147 -9.00 3.69 -16.91
N LEU A 148 -8.42 3.06 -17.92
CA LEU A 148 -7.30 3.60 -18.68
C LEU A 148 -7.75 3.91 -20.09
N ALA A 149 -7.45 5.13 -20.56
CA ALA A 149 -7.53 5.46 -21.97
C ALA A 149 -6.29 4.92 -22.68
N LYS A 150 -6.49 4.29 -23.84
CA LYS A 150 -5.45 3.75 -24.71
C LYS A 150 -5.01 4.77 -25.74
#